data_AF-A0AAV1WJ20-F1
#
_entry.id   AF-A0AAV1WJ20-F1
#
_cell.length_a   1.000
_cell.length_b   1.000
_cell.length_c   1.000
_cell.angle_alpha   90.00
_cell.angle_beta   90.00
_cell.angle_gamma   90.00
#
_symmetry.space_group_name_H-M   'P 1'
#
loop_
_entity.id
_entity.type
_entity.pdbx_description
1 polymer ?
#
loop_
_entity_poly.entity_id
_entity_poly.type
_entity_poly.pdbx_seq_one_letter_code
_entity_poly.pdbx_strand_id
1 'polypeptide(L)'
;MKASKTIESSALEFRGNDKCSSLAASVNFVDLTGSEHVSQTNSAGTSLKEGCHINHSLLTLGTVIRKLRLATEDHGSILETFLNPEH
;
A
#
# COMPACT_ATOMS: atom_id res chain seq x y z
N MET A 1 5.83 -8.85 13.43
CA MET A 1 4.45 -8.86 13.96
C MET A 1 3.59 -8.00 13.03
N LYS A 2 2.40 -8.43 12.63
CA LYS A 2 1.51 -7.65 11.75
C LYS A 2 0.13 -7.57 12.40
N ALA A 3 -0.13 -6.48 13.12
CA ALA A 3 -1.47 -6.17 13.60
C ALA A 3 -2.09 -5.22 12.56
N SER A 4 -2.97 -5.76 11.71
CA SER A 4 -3.86 -4.95 10.88
C SER A 4 -5.21 -4.89 11.58
N LYS A 5 -5.71 -3.70 11.87
CA LYS A 5 -7.09 -3.52 12.32
C LYS A 5 -7.92 -2.95 11.17
N THR A 6 -8.91 -3.72 10.75
CA THR A 6 -9.87 -3.32 9.73
C THR A 6 -11.16 -2.94 10.41
N ILE A 7 -11.66 -1.73 10.11
CA ILE A 7 -12.99 -1.28 10.52
C ILE A 7 -13.85 -1.28 9.26
N GLU A 8 -14.95 -2.02 9.31
CA GLU A 8 -15.96 -2.04 8.25
C GLU A 8 -17.13 -1.14 8.64
N SER A 9 -17.55 -0.28 7.71
CA SER A 9 -18.74 0.56 7.88
C SER A 9 -19.75 0.21 6.79
N SER A 10 -20.94 -0.24 7.20
CA SER A 10 -22.11 -0.34 6.33
C SER A 10 -22.86 1.00 6.32
N ALA A 11 -23.19 1.55 5.17
CA ALA A 11 -23.93 2.81 5.12
C ALA A 11 -25.37 2.67 5.62
N LEU A 12 -25.86 3.76 6.21
CA LEU A 12 -27.28 4.03 6.34
C LEU A 12 -27.84 4.33 4.94
N GLU A 13 -28.98 3.70 4.59
CA GLU A 13 -29.61 3.85 3.28
C GLU A 13 -29.73 5.31 2.85
N PHE A 14 -29.07 5.68 1.76
CA PHE A 14 -29.21 7.02 1.19
C PHE A 14 -30.51 7.06 0.37
N ARG A 15 -31.61 7.52 0.99
CA ARG A 15 -32.90 7.69 0.30
C ARG A 15 -32.91 8.94 -0.57
N GLY A 16 -32.25 8.88 -1.73
CA GLY A 16 -32.38 9.85 -2.81
C GLY A 16 -33.09 9.24 -4.01
N ASN A 17 -34.35 9.62 -4.24
CA ASN A 17 -35.16 9.34 -5.44
C ASN A 17 -35.17 7.86 -5.91
N ASP A 18 -36.05 7.05 -5.32
CA ASP A 18 -36.47 5.70 -5.76
C ASP A 18 -35.40 4.63 -6.01
N LYS A 19 -34.13 4.87 -5.68
CA LYS A 19 -33.09 3.85 -5.68
C LYS A 19 -32.48 3.72 -4.29
N CYS A 20 -32.66 2.55 -3.66
CA CYS A 20 -31.85 2.16 -2.52
C CYS A 20 -30.43 1.87 -3.02
N SER A 21 -29.49 2.76 -2.67
CA SER A 21 -28.07 2.52 -2.86
C SER A 21 -27.42 2.28 -1.49
N SER A 22 -26.77 1.13 -1.36
CA SER A 22 -25.91 0.82 -0.20
C SER A 22 -24.49 1.27 -0.52
N LEU A 23 -23.94 2.16 0.30
CA LEU A 23 -22.53 2.53 0.25
C LEU A 23 -21.75 1.65 1.25
N ALA A 24 -20.65 1.05 0.81
CA ALA A 24 -19.77 0.29 1.69
C ALA A 24 -18.38 0.91 1.66
N ALA A 25 -17.76 1.05 2.83
CA ALA A 25 -16.39 1.54 2.95
C ALA A 25 -15.63 0.70 3.98
N SER A 26 -14.37 0.42 3.67
CA SER A 26 -13.45 -0.29 4.56
C SER A 26 -12.24 0.59 4.83
N VAL A 27 -11.88 0.74 6.10
CA VAL A 27 -10.68 1.47 6.52
C VAL A 27 -9.71 0.48 7.15
N ASN A 28 -8.47 0.48 6.67
CA ASN A 28 -7.42 -0.40 7.16
C ASN A 28 -6.36 0.43 7.91
N PHE A 29 -6.21 0.19 9.20
CA PHE A 29 -5.12 0.75 10.01
C PHE A 29 -3.97 -0.26 10.03
N VAL A 30 -2.86 0.12 9.41
CA VAL A 30 -1.67 -0.72 9.28
C VAL A 30 -0.53 -0.06 10.04
N ASP A 31 -0.05 -0.75 11.07
CA ASP A 31 1.20 -0.40 11.75
C ASP A 31 2.37 -1.03 10.98
N LEU A 32 3.33 -0.20 10.58
CA LEU A 32 4.50 -0.61 9.81
C LEU A 32 5.74 -0.39 10.65
N THR A 33 6.67 -1.35 10.60
CA THR A 33 8.02 -1.17 11.14
C THR A 33 8.69 0.03 10.48
N GLY A 34 9.62 0.66 11.19
CA GLY A 34 10.42 1.76 10.68
C GLY A 34 11.10 1.44 9.34
N SER A 35 11.20 2.46 8.50
CA SER A 35 11.81 2.38 7.16
C SER A 35 13.27 2.82 7.15
N GLU A 36 13.91 2.90 8.31
CA GLU A 36 15.31 3.31 8.42
C GLU A 36 16.21 2.40 7.58
N HIS A 37 17.30 2.98 7.07
CA HIS A 37 18.22 2.22 6.26
C HIS A 37 18.97 1.22 7.13
N VAL A 38 18.92 -0.05 6.73
CA VAL A 38 19.72 -1.13 7.34
C VAL A 38 21.20 -0.75 7.45
N SER A 39 21.73 -0.02 6.47
CA SER A 39 23.13 0.47 6.47
C SER A 39 23.44 1.53 7.53
N GLN A 40 22.42 2.19 8.08
CA GLN A 40 22.55 3.12 9.21
C GLN A 40 22.43 2.40 10.56
N THR A 41 22.04 1.12 10.54
CA THR A 41 22.02 0.27 11.72
C THR A 41 23.32 -0.51 11.80
N ASN A 42 23.99 -0.52 12.96
CA ASN A 42 25.19 -1.34 13.19
C ASN A 42 24.84 -2.83 13.43
N SER A 43 23.81 -3.32 12.75
CA SER A 43 23.28 -4.67 12.90
C SER A 43 24.10 -5.66 12.07
N ALA A 44 24.40 -6.84 12.63
CA ALA A 44 25.14 -7.91 11.94
C ALA A 44 24.38 -9.25 12.02
N GLY A 45 24.79 -10.21 11.19
CA GLY A 45 24.27 -11.58 11.24
C GLY A 45 22.76 -11.66 10.99
N THR A 46 22.03 -12.30 11.91
CA THR A 46 20.59 -12.52 11.80
C THR A 46 19.78 -11.22 11.83
N SER A 47 20.16 -10.26 12.66
CA SER A 47 19.48 -8.96 12.74
C SER A 47 19.61 -8.16 11.46
N LEU A 48 20.78 -8.23 10.80
CA LEU A 48 20.99 -7.61 9.48
C LEU A 48 20.09 -8.24 8.41
N LYS A 49 19.98 -9.57 8.42
CA LYS A 49 19.14 -10.34 7.49
C LYS A 49 17.65 -10.01 7.68
N GLU A 50 17.20 -9.90 8.93
CA GLU A 50 15.83 -9.49 9.26
C GLU A 50 15.55 -8.05 8.79
N GLY A 51 16.45 -7.10 9.09
CA GLY A 51 16.33 -5.71 8.64
C GLY A 51 16.25 -5.59 7.12
N CYS A 52 17.05 -6.38 6.38
CA CYS A 52 16.99 -6.41 4.92
C CYS A 52 15.60 -6.81 4.39
N HIS A 53 14.98 -7.84 4.98
CA HIS A 53 13.64 -8.26 4.58
C HIS A 53 12.56 -7.25 4.94
N ILE A 54 12.67 -6.58 6.09
CA ILE A 54 11.77 -5.48 6.48
C ILE A 54 11.82 -4.38 5.42
N ASN A 55 13.02 -3.89 5.10
CA ASN A 55 13.21 -2.82 4.10
C ASN A 55 12.75 -3.22 2.71
N HIS A 56 13.01 -4.47 2.30
CA HIS A 56 12.54 -4.98 1.02
C HIS A 56 11.00 -4.93 0.92
N SER A 57 10.30 -5.34 1.98
CA SER A 57 8.83 -5.30 1.99
C SER A 57 8.27 -3.87 1.95
N LEU A 58 8.90 -2.92 2.65
CA LEU A 58 8.51 -1.51 2.67
C LEU A 58 8.80 -0.82 1.32
N LEU A 59 9.95 -1.12 0.69
CA LEU A 59 10.29 -0.63 -0.65
C LEU A 59 9.28 -1.13 -1.70
N THR A 60 8.93 -2.41 -1.61
CA THR A 60 7.92 -3.01 -2.49
C THR A 60 6.56 -2.32 -2.32
N LEU A 61 6.12 -2.11 -1.07
CA LEU A 61 4.88 -1.41 -0.77
C LEU A 61 4.89 0.03 -1.33
N GLY A 62 5.95 0.79 -1.09
CA GLY A 62 6.09 2.16 -1.62
C GLY A 62 6.07 2.22 -3.15
N THR A 63 6.70 1.23 -3.81
CA THR A 63 6.70 1.11 -5.28
C THR A 63 5.30 0.84 -5.81
N VAL A 64 4.55 -0.09 -5.20
CA VAL A 64 3.16 -0.39 -5.59
C VAL A 64 2.26 0.83 -5.42
N ILE A 65 2.35 1.54 -4.28
CA ILE A 65 1.58 2.76 -4.03
C ILE A 65 1.88 3.82 -5.10
N ARG A 66 3.15 4.05 -5.43
CA ARG A 66 3.53 5.01 -6.48
C ARG A 66 2.96 4.63 -7.84
N LYS A 67 3.04 3.35 -8.22
CA LYS A 67 2.50 2.86 -9.49
C LYS A 67 0.98 3.04 -9.56
N LEU A 68 0.26 2.68 -8.50
CA LEU A 68 -1.19 2.86 -8.41
C LEU A 68 -1.58 4.34 -8.48
N ARG A 69 -0.81 5.23 -7.84
CA ARG A 69 -1.03 6.68 -7.93
C ARG A 69 -0.88 7.19 -9.36
N LEU A 70 0.17 6.78 -10.07
CA LEU A 70 0.37 7.21 -11.46
C LEU A 70 -0.71 6.63 -12.40
N ALA A 71 -1.11 5.38 -12.15
CA ALA A 71 -2.17 4.69 -12.88
C ALA A 71 -3.55 5.37 -12.80
N THR A 72 -3.86 6.00 -11.66
CA THR A 72 -5.15 6.69 -11.49
C THR A 72 -5.17 8.07 -12.13
N GLU A 73 -4.01 8.70 -12.32
CA GLU A 73 -3.89 10.03 -12.94
C GLU A 73 -3.86 9.95 -14.47
N ASP A 74 -3.54 8.80 -15.06
CA ASP A 74 -3.46 8.64 -16.51
C ASP A 74 -4.10 7.32 -16.96
N HIS A 75 -5.32 7.41 -17.50
CA HIS A 75 -6.18 6.26 -17.83
C HIS A 75 -5.66 5.34 -18.96
N GLY A 76 -4.44 5.53 -19.48
CA GLY A 76 -3.93 4.80 -20.66
C GLY A 76 -2.45 4.41 -20.73
N SER A 77 -1.57 4.84 -19.83
CA SER A 77 -0.11 4.75 -20.03
C SER A 77 0.62 3.62 -19.30
N ILE A 78 -0.07 2.87 -18.42
CA ILE A 78 0.55 1.80 -17.61
C ILE A 78 1.20 0.71 -18.47
N LEU A 79 0.64 0.40 -19.64
CA LEU A 79 1.18 -0.66 -20.50
C LEU A 79 2.56 -0.31 -21.08
N GLU A 80 2.86 0.98 -21.32
CA GLU A 80 4.16 1.39 -21.86
C GLU A 80 5.29 1.26 -20.83
N THR A 81 5.04 1.62 -19.57
CA THR A 81 6.07 1.57 -18.52
C THR A 81 6.49 0.13 -18.16
N PHE A 82 5.64 -0.87 -18.42
CA PHE A 82 6.00 -2.28 -18.24
C PHE A 82 6.79 -2.86 -19.43
N LEU A 83 6.67 -2.27 -20.62
CA LEU A 83 7.37 -2.72 -21.83
C LEU A 83 8.75 -2.07 -22.00
N ASN A 84 9.03 -0.92 -21.37
CA ASN A 84 10.33 -0.24 -21.45
C ASN A 84 10.80 0.29 -20.07
N PRO A 85 11.61 -0.48 -19.32
CA PRO A 85 12.11 -0.07 -18.01
C PRO A 85 13.36 0.84 -18.03
N GLU A 86 13.86 1.25 -19.20
CA GLU A 86 15.12 2.01 -19.35
C GLU A 86 14.95 3.53 -19.57
N HIS A 87 13.80 4.10 -19.20
CA HIS A 87 13.60 5.55 -19.11
C HIS A 87 13.11 5.98 -17.72
#